data_AF-A0AB37ML40-F1
#
_entry.id   AF-A0AB37ML40-F1
#
_cell.length_a   1.000
_cell.length_b   1.000
_cell.length_c   1.000
_cell.angle_alpha   90.00
_cell.angle_beta   90.00
_cell.angle_gamma   90.00
#
_symmetry.space_group_name_H-M   'P 1'
#
loop_
_entity.id
_entity.type
_entity.pdbx_description
1 polymer ?
#
loop_
_entity_poly.entity_id
_entity_poly.type
_entity_poly.pdbx_seq_one_letter_code
_entity_poly.pdbx_strand_id
1 'polypeptide(L)'
;MNTDQNTRHIYKTEDIDWDGLKAAGISKKQLEAEGNMELLLQGKETGIVPLKLHISVLSLTMDATLKLVPDGNGRPVMEINGLRQKEEAAV
;
A
#
# COMPACT_ATOMS: atom_id res chain seq x y z
N MET A 1 27.90 16.21 12.62
CA MET A 1 26.98 15.50 11.70
C MET A 1 26.20 14.51 12.54
N ASN A 2 24.90 14.77 12.80
CA ASN A 2 24.03 13.81 13.50
C ASN A 2 23.29 13.00 12.45
N THR A 3 23.84 11.86 12.06
CA THR A 3 23.20 10.87 11.18
C THR A 3 22.36 9.89 12.02
N ASP A 4 21.43 10.42 12.81
CA ASP A 4 20.36 9.65 13.46
C ASP A 4 19.03 9.93 12.75
N GLN A 5 19.02 9.82 11.43
CA GLN A 5 17.77 9.69 10.66
C GLN A 5 17.27 8.26 10.83
N ASN A 6 16.88 7.95 12.06
CA ASN A 6 16.32 6.67 12.46
C ASN A 6 14.87 6.59 11.95
N THR A 7 14.67 6.51 10.65
CA THR A 7 13.42 6.01 10.09
C THR A 7 13.40 4.50 10.32
N ARG A 8 13.12 4.08 11.56
CA ARG A 8 12.95 2.66 11.89
C ARG A 8 11.86 2.09 10.99
N HIS A 9 12.25 1.19 10.10
CA HIS A 9 11.30 0.30 9.46
C HIS A 9 10.59 -0.49 10.56
N ILE A 10 9.27 -0.34 10.62
CA ILE A 10 8.44 -1.08 11.56
C ILE A 10 8.03 -2.43 10.98
N TYR A 11 8.02 -2.55 9.65
CA TYR A 11 7.81 -3.80 8.93
C TYR A 11 9.06 -4.16 8.16
N LYS A 12 9.31 -5.46 8.03
CA LYS A 12 10.34 -5.95 7.13
C LYS A 12 9.72 -6.35 5.81
N THR A 13 10.44 -6.08 4.73
CA THR A 13 10.02 -6.50 3.38
C THR A 13 9.79 -8.00 3.27
N GLU A 14 10.53 -8.82 4.01
CA GLU A 14 10.40 -10.29 4.00
C GLU A 14 9.13 -10.81 4.68
N ASP A 15 8.53 -10.03 5.58
CA ASP A 15 7.34 -10.44 6.35
C ASP A 15 6.03 -10.18 5.58
N ILE A 16 6.10 -9.48 4.44
CA ILE A 16 4.95 -9.11 3.61
C ILE A 16 4.67 -10.21 2.59
N ASP A 17 3.41 -10.63 2.48
CA ASP A 17 2.95 -11.62 1.49
C ASP A 17 2.91 -11.03 0.07
N TRP A 18 4.09 -10.89 -0.56
CA TRP A 18 4.20 -10.36 -1.92
C TRP A 18 3.56 -11.25 -2.98
N ASP A 19 3.50 -12.56 -2.76
CA ASP A 19 2.88 -13.50 -3.69
C ASP A 19 1.36 -13.33 -3.69
N GLY A 20 0.74 -13.20 -2.51
CA GLY A 20 -0.67 -12.87 -2.35
C GLY A 20 -1.02 -11.50 -2.94
N LEU A 21 -0.20 -10.48 -2.68
CA LEU A 21 -0.38 -9.14 -3.25
C LEU A 21 -0.28 -9.16 -4.78
N LYS A 22 0.69 -9.88 -5.34
CA LYS A 22 0.84 -10.03 -6.79
C LYS A 22 -0.36 -10.75 -7.40
N ALA A 23 -0.87 -11.78 -6.75
CA ALA A 23 -2.08 -12.48 -7.19
C ALA A 23 -3.32 -11.56 -7.17
N ALA A 24 -3.40 -10.64 -6.21
CA ALA A 24 -4.44 -9.62 -6.14
C ALA A 24 -4.26 -8.47 -7.14
N GLY A 25 -3.10 -8.36 -7.82
CA GLY A 25 -2.80 -7.31 -8.80
C GLY A 25 -1.92 -6.17 -8.28
N ILE A 26 -1.37 -6.27 -7.07
CA ILE A 26 -0.48 -5.27 -6.47
C ILE A 26 0.98 -5.70 -6.69
N SER A 27 1.75 -4.87 -7.40
CA SER A 27 3.13 -5.16 -7.76
C SER A 27 4.13 -4.51 -6.81
N LYS A 28 4.99 -5.32 -6.18
CA LYS A 28 6.13 -4.83 -5.38
C LYS A 28 6.99 -3.84 -6.17
N LYS A 29 7.31 -4.17 -7.43
CA LYS A 29 8.15 -3.35 -8.31
C LYS A 29 7.52 -1.98 -8.58
N GLN A 30 6.19 -1.91 -8.67
CA GLN A 30 5.48 -0.64 -8.85
C GLN A 30 5.64 0.24 -7.60
N LEU A 31 5.44 -0.33 -6.41
CA LEU A 31 5.59 0.40 -5.15
C LEU A 31 7.03 0.90 -4.93
N GLU A 32 8.04 0.14 -5.36
CA GLU A 32 9.44 0.56 -5.34
C GLU A 32 9.70 1.70 -6.34
N ALA A 33 9.22 1.56 -7.59
CA ALA A 33 9.42 2.57 -8.63
C ALA A 33 8.74 3.92 -8.31
N GLU A 34 7.59 3.88 -7.64
CA GLU A 34 6.85 5.07 -7.20
C GLU A 34 7.34 5.63 -5.86
N GLY A 35 8.35 5.00 -5.22
CA GLY A 35 8.89 5.42 -3.93
C GLY A 35 7.98 5.15 -2.71
N ASN A 36 6.91 4.40 -2.91
CA ASN A 36 5.91 4.07 -1.90
C ASN A 36 6.38 2.97 -0.92
N MET A 37 7.35 2.14 -1.31
CA MET A 37 7.90 1.07 -0.46
C MET A 37 8.41 1.59 0.89
N GLU A 38 9.19 2.67 0.87
CA GLU A 38 9.82 3.21 2.08
C GLU A 38 8.76 3.73 3.08
N LEU A 39 7.69 4.34 2.58
CA LEU A 39 6.56 4.78 3.41
C LEU A 39 5.86 3.59 4.06
N LEU A 40 5.58 2.53 3.28
CA LEU A 40 4.94 1.32 3.77
C LEU A 40 5.76 0.65 4.88
N LEU A 41 7.06 0.47 4.69
CA LEU A 41 7.95 -0.15 5.69
C LEU A 41 8.04 0.67 6.98
N GLN A 42 7.88 1.99 6.90
CA GLN A 42 7.75 2.89 8.06
C GLN A 42 6.35 2.89 8.70
N GLY A 43 5.38 2.15 8.13
CA GLY A 43 3.99 2.14 8.58
C GLY A 43 3.19 3.38 8.22
N LYS A 44 3.72 4.20 7.30
CA LYS A 44 3.05 5.38 6.78
C LYS A 44 2.17 4.98 5.60
N GLU A 45 1.18 5.81 5.36
CA GLU A 45 0.34 5.72 4.19
C GLU A 45 1.09 6.23 2.96
N THR A 46 0.87 5.60 1.80
CA THR A 46 1.50 5.97 0.53
C THR A 46 0.88 7.24 -0.06
N GLY A 47 1.48 7.72 -1.15
CA GLY A 47 0.74 8.57 -2.10
C GLY A 47 -0.42 7.82 -2.76
N ILE A 48 -1.12 8.50 -3.66
CA ILE A 48 -2.17 7.89 -4.48
C ILE A 48 -1.52 6.91 -5.46
N VAL A 49 -1.96 5.66 -5.42
CA VAL A 49 -1.52 4.57 -6.29
C VAL A 49 -2.70 4.13 -7.16
N PRO A 50 -2.55 4.15 -8.49
CA PRO A 50 -3.54 3.55 -9.37
C PRO A 50 -3.44 2.03 -9.28
N LEU A 51 -4.52 1.39 -8.86
CA LEU A 51 -4.61 -0.05 -8.65
C LEU A 51 -5.48 -0.71 -9.71
N LYS A 52 -5.04 -1.88 -10.16
CA LYS A 52 -5.83 -2.82 -10.96
C LYS A 52 -5.89 -4.14 -10.21
N LEU A 53 -6.94 -4.30 -9.41
CA LEU A 53 -7.16 -5.51 -8.63
C LEU A 53 -7.84 -6.57 -9.49
N HIS A 54 -7.33 -7.80 -9.41
CA HIS A 54 -7.90 -8.94 -10.10
C HIS A 54 -8.25 -10.02 -9.08
N ILE A 55 -9.51 -10.05 -8.68
CA ILE A 55 -10.08 -11.03 -7.76
C ILE A 55 -10.86 -12.03 -8.64
N SER A 56 -10.88 -13.32 -8.29
CA SER A 56 -11.29 -14.43 -9.18
C SER A 56 -12.48 -14.18 -10.14
N VAL A 57 -13.50 -13.42 -9.73
CA VAL A 57 -14.69 -13.11 -10.54
C VAL A 57 -14.86 -11.61 -10.86
N LEU A 58 -13.95 -10.76 -10.38
CA LEU A 58 -14.07 -9.30 -10.44
C LEU A 58 -12.74 -8.63 -10.76
N SER A 59 -12.74 -7.74 -11.74
CA SER A 59 -11.66 -6.79 -11.96
C SER A 59 -12.08 -5.39 -11.49
N LEU A 60 -11.22 -4.73 -10.72
CA LEU A 60 -11.49 -3.42 -10.15
C LEU A 60 -10.33 -2.49 -10.45
N THR A 61 -10.61 -1.34 -11.06
CA THR A 61 -9.63 -0.27 -11.24
C THR A 61 -10.02 0.90 -10.36
N MET A 62 -9.10 1.36 -9.51
CA MET A 62 -9.34 2.50 -8.61
C MET A 62 -8.05 3.24 -8.32
N ASP A 63 -8.18 4.50 -7.95
CA ASP A 63 -7.11 5.23 -7.27
C ASP A 63 -7.30 5.06 -5.76
N ALA A 64 -6.22 4.68 -5.06
CA ALA A 64 -6.26 4.40 -3.63
C ALA A 64 -4.93 4.79 -2.97
N THR A 65 -4.95 5.01 -1.66
CA THR A 65 -3.75 4.99 -0.83
C THR A 65 -3.58 3.60 -0.22
N LEU A 66 -2.34 3.24 0.11
CA LEU A 66 -1.98 1.95 0.69
C LEU A 66 -1.32 2.14 2.04
N LYS A 67 -1.53 1.19 2.96
CA LYS A 67 -0.87 1.18 4.26
C LYS A 67 -0.65 -0.25 4.73
N LEU A 68 0.46 -0.49 5.42
CA LEU A 68 0.65 -1.74 6.17
C LEU A 68 0.11 -1.59 7.59
N VAL A 69 -0.78 -2.51 7.95
CA VAL A 69 -1.38 -2.63 9.29
C VAL A 69 -1.14 -4.04 9.83
N PRO A 70 -0.96 -4.22 11.15
CA PRO A 70 -0.87 -5.55 11.72
C PRO A 70 -2.25 -6.22 11.72
N ASP A 71 -2.31 -7.50 11.36
CA ASP A 71 -3.49 -8.34 11.59
C ASP A 71 -3.64 -8.72 13.08
N GLY A 72 -4.65 -9.55 13.39
CA GLY A 72 -4.87 -10.05 14.76
C GLY A 72 -3.72 -10.89 15.33
N ASN A 73 -2.76 -11.32 14.50
CA ASN A 73 -1.56 -12.07 14.88
C ASN A 73 -0.27 -11.21 14.78
N GLY A 74 -0.39 -9.91 14.49
CA GLY A 74 0.75 -9.01 14.31
C GLY A 74 1.46 -9.12 12.96
N ARG A 75 0.91 -9.85 11.98
CA ARG A 75 1.47 -9.97 10.63
C ARG A 75 1.08 -8.75 9.79
N PRO A 76 1.99 -8.20 8.97
CA PRO A 76 1.67 -7.06 8.12
C PRO A 76 0.65 -7.48 7.04
N VAL A 77 -0.44 -6.72 6.95
CA VAL A 77 -1.46 -6.83 5.90
C VAL A 77 -1.54 -5.49 5.17
N MET A 78 -1.75 -5.55 3.86
CA MET A 78 -1.97 -4.38 3.02
C MET A 78 -3.42 -3.93 3.14
N GLU A 79 -3.63 -2.74 3.71
CA GLU A 79 -4.89 -2.00 3.67
C GLU A 79 -4.94 -1.15 2.39
N ILE A 80 -6.09 -1.17 1.72
CA ILE A 80 -6.36 -0.39 0.50
C ILE A 80 -7.44 0.62 0.83
N ASN A 81 -7.08 1.90 0.82
CA ASN A 81 -7.97 3.01 1.13
C ASN A 81 -8.39 3.70 -0.17
N GLY A 82 -9.55 3.33 -0.69
CA GLY A 82 -10.10 3.90 -1.92
C GLY A 82 -10.43 5.38 -1.76
N LEU A 83 -10.14 6.16 -2.80
CA LEU A 83 -10.48 7.59 -2.82
C LEU A 83 -11.96 7.77 -3.12
N ARG A 84 -12.63 8.63 -2.34
CA ARG A 84 -13.96 9.11 -2.72
C ARG A 84 -13.80 10.23 -3.73
N GLN A 85 -14.49 10.13 -4.86
CA GLN A 85 -14.72 11.31 -5.69
C GLN A 85 -15.43 12.36 -4.85
N LYS A 86 -14.92 13.59 -4.83
CA LYS A 86 -15.70 14.72 -4.33
C LYS A 86 -16.94 14.80 -5.20
N GLU A 87 -18.12 14.74 -4.58
CA GLU A 87 -19.32 15.24 -5.23
C GLU A 87 -19.04 16.70 -5.58
N GLU A 88 -18.92 16.99 -6.87
CA GLU A 88 -19.07 18.37 -7.33
C GLU A 88 -20.49 18.76 -6.94
N ALA A 89 -20.59 19.64 -5.93
CA ALA A 89 -21.88 20.20 -5.55
C ALA A 89 -22.49 20.79 -6.83
N ALA A 90 -23.58 20.18 -7.30
CA ALA A 90 -24.34 20.68 -8.43
C ALA A 90 -24.71 22.13 -8.12
N VAL A 91 -24.10 23.07 -8.86
CA VAL A 91 -24.41 24.50 -8.85
C VAL A 91 -25.64 24.79 -9.70
#